data_AF-A0A1J9R275-F1
#
_entry.id   AF-A0A1J9R275-F1
#
_cell.length_a   1.000
_cell.length_b   1.000
_cell.length_c   1.000
_cell.angle_alpha   90.00
_cell.angle_beta   90.00
_cell.angle_gamma   90.00
#
_symmetry.space_group_name_H-M   'P 1'
#
loop_
_entity.id
_entity.type
_entity.pdbx_description
1 polymer ?
#
loop_
_entity_poly.entity_id
_entity_poly.type
_entity_poly.pdbx_seq_one_letter_code
_entity_poly.pdbx_strand_id
1 'polypeptide(L)'
;MLNLPISDHAKFHNNGDAGYADDGIRDLNRARCEIRAYCSLKRSGVCDEGYMPQFYGYTSSLDQKAFAPHLDSFQHDAGLPSSILLECLPNPLLMNCVTYSKEGMAKAVNGIPQIHSALVEHNDSYPKNILIVLGDPERVVWIDFDVAITYPDIAYIGERERGWFEFEIKCVENFGVKLADDQKRGLPPNTKYY
;
A
#
# COMPACT_ATOMS: atom_id res chain seq x y z
N MET A 1 -6.13 -36.48 13.62
CA MET A 1 -6.73 -35.19 13.24
C MET A 1 -6.14 -34.14 14.14
N LEU A 2 -5.16 -33.37 13.65
CA LEU A 2 -4.58 -32.25 14.38
C LEU A 2 -5.11 -30.98 13.72
N ASN A 3 -6.05 -30.32 14.41
CA ASN A 3 -6.47 -28.97 14.07
C ASN A 3 -5.30 -28.04 14.38
N LEU A 4 -4.67 -27.51 13.34
CA LEU A 4 -3.82 -26.34 13.44
C LEU A 4 -4.72 -25.13 13.70
N PRO A 5 -4.40 -24.24 14.65
CA PRO A 5 -5.15 -23.01 14.84
C PRO A 5 -4.91 -22.11 13.63
N ILE A 6 -6.00 -21.79 12.95
CA ILE A 6 -6.04 -20.79 11.88
C ILE A 6 -5.83 -19.42 12.55
N SER A 7 -4.60 -18.96 12.59
CA SER A 7 -4.24 -17.65 13.13
C SER A 7 -3.69 -16.78 12.00
N ASP A 8 -4.58 -16.37 11.09
CA ASP A 8 -4.35 -15.21 10.22
C ASP A 8 -5.63 -14.37 9.98
N HIS A 9 -6.71 -14.64 10.72
CA HIS A 9 -8.04 -14.03 10.54
C HIS A 9 -8.25 -12.69 11.28
N ALA A 10 -7.21 -11.92 11.61
CA ALA A 10 -7.37 -10.76 12.51
C ALA A 10 -7.11 -9.38 11.87
N LYS A 11 -6.67 -9.29 10.61
CA LYS A 11 -6.21 -8.01 10.05
C LYS A 11 -7.24 -7.20 9.27
N PHE A 12 -8.29 -7.85 8.74
CA PHE A 12 -9.29 -7.21 7.88
C PHE A 12 -10.69 -7.16 8.47
N HIS A 13 -10.84 -7.56 9.73
CA HIS A 13 -12.13 -7.62 10.41
C HIS A 13 -12.36 -6.37 11.26
N ASN A 14 -13.54 -5.77 11.13
CA ASN A 14 -13.88 -4.57 11.86
C ASN A 14 -14.49 -4.93 13.23
N ASN A 15 -13.64 -5.34 14.17
CA ASN A 15 -14.07 -5.82 15.50
C ASN A 15 -13.89 -4.80 16.63
N GLY A 16 -13.72 -3.52 16.26
CA GLY A 16 -13.52 -2.41 17.19
C GLY A 16 -12.70 -1.29 16.54
N ASP A 17 -12.70 -0.11 17.17
CA ASP A 17 -11.87 1.00 16.73
C ASP A 17 -10.56 1.05 17.52
N ALA A 18 -9.44 0.81 16.84
CA ALA A 18 -8.11 0.93 17.44
C ALA A 18 -7.72 2.40 17.72
N GLY A 19 -8.43 3.37 17.16
CA GLY A 19 -8.18 4.79 17.38
C GLY A 19 -6.89 5.28 16.72
N TYR A 20 -6.17 6.16 17.42
CA TYR A 20 -4.91 6.73 16.99
C TYR A 20 -3.80 6.34 17.97
N ALA A 21 -2.55 6.34 17.49
CA ALA A 21 -1.38 6.27 18.34
C ALA A 21 -1.28 7.52 19.24
N ASP A 22 -0.42 7.46 20.26
CA ASP A 22 -0.23 8.53 21.26
C ASP A 22 0.20 9.88 20.68
N ASP A 23 0.72 9.92 19.45
CA ASP A 23 1.04 11.15 18.73
C ASP A 23 -0.17 11.87 18.12
N GLY A 24 -1.34 11.23 18.11
CA GLY A 24 -2.58 11.78 17.55
C GLY A 24 -2.60 11.89 16.02
N ILE A 25 -1.59 11.38 15.32
CA ILE A 25 -1.47 11.43 13.85
C ILE A 25 -1.65 10.06 13.23
N ARG A 26 -0.96 9.05 13.77
CA ARG A 26 -0.99 7.70 13.21
C ARG A 26 -2.31 7.03 13.55
N ASP A 27 -3.13 6.86 12.54
CA ASP A 27 -4.35 6.11 12.62
C ASP A 27 -4.03 4.60 12.72
N LEU A 28 -4.65 3.89 13.66
CA LEU A 28 -4.43 2.46 13.88
C LEU A 28 -5.49 1.59 13.18
N ASN A 29 -6.48 2.21 12.52
CA ASN A 29 -7.49 1.52 11.74
C ASN A 29 -7.05 1.41 10.28
N ARG A 30 -6.71 0.18 9.85
CA ARG A 30 -6.19 -0.11 8.51
C ARG A 30 -7.05 0.41 7.36
N ALA A 31 -8.37 0.21 7.45
CA ALA A 31 -9.29 0.69 6.43
C ALA A 31 -9.31 2.23 6.37
N ARG A 32 -9.24 2.93 7.51
CA ARG A 32 -9.15 4.40 7.52
C ARG A 32 -7.81 4.89 6.97
N CYS A 33 -6.70 4.23 7.28
CA CYS A 33 -5.39 4.55 6.71
C CYS A 33 -5.44 4.50 5.18
N GLU A 34 -5.91 3.38 4.64
CA GLU A 34 -5.96 3.17 3.20
C GLU A 34 -6.91 4.16 2.49
N ILE A 35 -8.12 4.36 3.05
CA ILE A 35 -9.09 5.33 2.51
C ILE A 35 -8.53 6.75 2.51
N ARG A 36 -7.88 7.18 3.61
CA ARG A 36 -7.32 8.53 3.73
C ARG A 36 -6.16 8.74 2.78
N ALA A 37 -5.28 7.76 2.65
CA ALA A 37 -4.16 7.80 1.72
C ALA A 37 -4.65 7.97 0.28
N TYR A 38 -5.56 7.12 -0.19
CA TYR A 38 -6.11 7.24 -1.55
C TYR A 38 -6.91 8.53 -1.76
N CYS A 39 -7.61 9.03 -0.74
CA CYS A 39 -8.23 10.36 -0.82
C CYS A 39 -7.19 11.47 -0.99
N SER A 40 -6.08 11.43 -0.25
CA SER A 40 -5.02 12.44 -0.35
C SER A 40 -4.30 12.37 -1.70
N LEU A 41 -3.97 11.16 -2.16
CA LEU A 41 -3.36 10.91 -3.46
C LEU A 41 -4.24 11.41 -4.62
N LYS A 42 -5.56 11.16 -4.56
CA LYS A 42 -6.49 11.64 -5.60
C LYS A 42 -6.66 13.15 -5.57
N ARG A 43 -6.76 13.77 -4.39
CA ARG A 43 -6.87 15.24 -4.26
C ARG A 43 -5.62 15.97 -4.74
N SER A 44 -4.46 15.36 -4.58
CA SER A 44 -3.17 15.92 -5.00
C SER A 44 -2.86 15.68 -6.49
N GLY A 45 -3.70 14.95 -7.23
CA GLY A 45 -3.50 14.65 -8.65
C GLY A 45 -2.49 13.53 -8.95
N VAL A 46 -1.83 12.97 -7.94
CA VAL A 46 -0.75 11.98 -8.07
C VAL A 46 -1.23 10.67 -8.72
N CYS A 47 -2.50 10.30 -8.54
CA CYS A 47 -3.08 9.14 -9.25
C CYS A 47 -2.99 9.28 -10.77
N ASP A 48 -3.10 10.50 -11.31
CA ASP A 48 -3.18 10.76 -12.74
C ASP A 48 -1.80 10.66 -13.43
N GLU A 49 -0.71 10.69 -12.64
CA GLU A 49 0.65 10.46 -13.12
C GLU A 49 0.99 8.97 -13.31
N GLY A 50 0.11 8.07 -12.87
CA GLY A 50 0.23 6.63 -13.10
C GLY A 50 1.11 5.88 -12.10
N TYR A 51 1.60 6.52 -11.03
CA TYR A 51 2.36 5.85 -9.95
C TYR A 51 1.48 5.10 -8.94
N MET A 52 0.18 5.36 -8.94
CA MET A 52 -0.83 4.67 -8.14
C MET A 52 -1.92 4.15 -9.07
N PRO A 53 -2.71 3.14 -8.66
CA PRO A 53 -3.99 2.86 -9.29
C PRO A 53 -4.89 4.11 -9.26
N GLN A 54 -5.74 4.28 -10.27
CA GLN A 54 -6.84 5.24 -10.18
C GLN A 54 -7.77 4.89 -9.01
N PHE A 55 -8.11 5.90 -8.21
CA PHE A 55 -9.05 5.78 -7.10
C PHE A 55 -10.42 6.34 -7.50
N TYR A 56 -11.44 5.47 -7.46
CA TYR A 56 -12.80 5.81 -7.87
C TYR A 56 -13.73 6.16 -6.70
N GLY A 57 -13.35 5.80 -5.47
CA GLY A 57 -14.08 6.15 -4.27
C GLY A 57 -14.02 5.06 -3.21
N TYR A 58 -14.76 5.27 -2.13
CA TYR A 58 -14.87 4.33 -1.03
C TYR A 58 -16.31 4.32 -0.50
N THR A 59 -16.64 3.26 0.23
CA THR A 59 -17.87 3.17 1.01
C THR A 59 -17.54 2.54 2.35
N SER A 60 -18.12 3.11 3.40
CA SER A 60 -18.08 2.56 4.74
C SER A 60 -19.40 1.85 5.03
N SER A 61 -19.34 0.83 5.86
CA SER A 61 -20.53 0.10 6.33
C SER A 61 -21.31 -0.62 5.22
N LEU A 62 -20.61 -1.39 4.40
CA LEU A 62 -21.23 -2.20 3.35
C LEU A 62 -22.16 -3.26 3.94
N ASP A 63 -23.39 -3.34 3.40
CA ASP A 63 -24.30 -4.46 3.69
C ASP A 63 -23.80 -5.72 3.01
N GLN A 64 -23.10 -6.55 3.78
CA GLN A 64 -22.50 -7.79 3.31
C GLN A 64 -23.52 -8.75 2.68
N LYS A 65 -24.79 -8.73 3.13
CA LYS A 65 -25.84 -9.61 2.60
C LYS A 65 -26.20 -9.27 1.16
N ALA A 66 -26.12 -7.99 0.79
CA ALA A 66 -26.37 -7.53 -0.57
C ALA A 66 -25.29 -7.99 -1.57
N PHE A 67 -24.11 -8.39 -1.06
CA PHE A 67 -22.97 -8.86 -1.86
C PHE A 67 -22.69 -10.35 -1.71
N ALA A 68 -23.65 -11.13 -1.22
CA ALA A 68 -23.51 -12.58 -1.12
C ALA A 68 -23.25 -13.21 -2.52
N PRO A 69 -22.35 -14.19 -2.64
CA PRO A 69 -21.58 -14.82 -1.56
C PRO A 69 -20.21 -14.16 -1.29
N HIS A 70 -19.87 -13.08 -1.98
CA HIS A 70 -18.50 -12.55 -2.04
C HIS A 70 -18.01 -11.93 -0.72
N LEU A 71 -18.93 -11.46 0.13
CA LEU A 71 -18.61 -10.89 1.45
C LEU A 71 -19.02 -11.78 2.62
N ASP A 72 -19.28 -13.08 2.38
CA ASP A 72 -19.77 -13.99 3.42
C ASP A 72 -18.79 -14.16 4.58
N SER A 73 -17.48 -14.01 4.32
CA SER A 73 -16.44 -14.07 5.36
C SER A 73 -16.54 -12.98 6.43
N PHE A 74 -17.29 -11.90 6.17
CA PHE A 74 -17.48 -10.78 7.09
C PHE A 74 -18.79 -10.87 7.89
N GLN A 75 -19.65 -11.87 7.64
CA GLN A 75 -21.01 -11.99 8.24
C GLN A 75 -21.03 -12.04 9.76
N HIS A 76 -19.89 -12.33 10.37
CA HIS A 76 -19.74 -12.46 11.81
C HIS A 76 -18.90 -11.35 12.44
N ASP A 77 -18.52 -10.33 11.66
CA ASP A 77 -17.80 -9.16 12.17
C ASP A 77 -18.72 -8.30 13.02
N ALA A 78 -18.15 -7.68 14.06
CA ALA A 78 -18.91 -6.76 14.91
C ALA A 78 -19.33 -5.49 14.15
N GLY A 79 -18.47 -5.03 13.23
CA GLY A 79 -18.68 -3.88 12.38
C GLY A 79 -18.82 -4.27 10.91
N LEU A 80 -19.57 -3.49 10.16
CA LEU A 80 -19.68 -3.66 8.71
C LEU A 80 -18.35 -3.28 8.02
N PRO A 81 -17.96 -3.98 6.93
CA PRO A 81 -16.71 -3.72 6.24
C PRO A 81 -16.75 -2.38 5.54
N SER A 82 -15.56 -1.83 5.32
CA SER A 82 -15.34 -0.72 4.41
C SER A 82 -14.70 -1.24 3.14
N SER A 83 -14.90 -0.55 2.02
CA SER A 83 -14.24 -0.88 0.76
C SER A 83 -13.76 0.37 0.05
N ILE A 84 -12.66 0.23 -0.68
CA ILE A 84 -12.23 1.15 -1.71
C ILE A 84 -12.49 0.56 -3.10
N LEU A 85 -12.69 1.42 -4.09
CA LEU A 85 -12.81 1.05 -5.49
C LEU A 85 -11.60 1.61 -6.26
N LEU A 86 -10.80 0.71 -6.81
CA LEU A 86 -9.57 1.02 -7.53
C LEU A 86 -9.61 0.56 -8.99
N GLU A 87 -8.70 1.12 -9.78
CA GLU A 87 -8.36 0.64 -11.12
C GLU A 87 -8.05 -0.85 -11.12
N CYS A 88 -8.66 -1.58 -12.06
CA CYS A 88 -8.29 -2.97 -12.32
C CYS A 88 -7.01 -2.99 -13.18
N LEU A 89 -5.91 -3.46 -12.60
CA LEU A 89 -4.64 -3.62 -13.31
C LEU A 89 -4.62 -5.00 -13.99
N PRO A 90 -4.45 -5.08 -15.33
CA PRO A 90 -4.46 -6.36 -16.03
C PRO A 90 -3.11 -7.09 -15.86
N ASN A 91 -3.16 -8.32 -15.34
CA ASN A 91 -2.00 -9.22 -15.20
C ASN A 91 -0.74 -8.58 -14.56
N PRO A 92 -0.87 -7.92 -13.39
CA PRO A 92 0.27 -7.29 -12.75
C PRO A 92 1.28 -8.33 -12.28
N LEU A 93 2.56 -8.00 -12.41
CA LEU A 93 3.67 -8.74 -11.81
C LEU A 93 4.12 -8.02 -10.55
N LEU A 94 4.41 -8.77 -9.49
CA LEU A 94 4.97 -8.20 -8.26
C LEU A 94 6.45 -7.87 -8.46
N MET A 95 6.92 -6.72 -7.98
CA MET A 95 8.34 -6.36 -8.05
C MET A 95 9.17 -7.25 -7.13
N ASN A 96 10.14 -7.95 -7.71
CA ASN A 96 11.10 -8.80 -7.00
C ASN A 96 12.36 -8.99 -7.87
N CYS A 97 13.32 -9.80 -7.45
CA CYS A 97 14.58 -9.98 -8.18
C CYS A 97 14.39 -10.65 -9.56
N VAL A 98 13.36 -11.47 -9.74
CA VAL A 98 13.06 -12.12 -11.03
C VAL A 98 12.42 -11.12 -12.01
N THR A 99 11.51 -10.27 -11.53
CA THR A 99 10.80 -9.27 -12.35
C THR A 99 11.53 -7.92 -12.42
N TYR A 100 12.67 -7.80 -11.73
CA TYR A 100 13.45 -6.58 -11.67
C TYR A 100 13.90 -6.13 -13.07
N SER A 101 13.71 -4.83 -13.33
CA SER A 101 14.34 -4.11 -14.43
C SER A 101 14.86 -2.79 -13.89
N LYS A 102 15.95 -2.26 -14.48
CA LYS A 102 16.49 -0.95 -14.07
C LYS A 102 15.46 0.17 -14.27
N GLU A 103 14.72 0.10 -15.37
CA GLU A 103 13.70 1.09 -15.74
C GLU A 103 12.49 1.01 -14.80
N GLY A 104 12.02 -0.20 -14.48
CA GLY A 104 10.92 -0.41 -13.53
C GLY A 104 11.31 0.04 -12.12
N MET A 105 12.54 -0.26 -11.68
CA MET A 105 13.04 0.22 -10.39
C MET A 105 13.16 1.75 -10.35
N ALA A 106 13.63 2.38 -11.44
CA ALA A 106 13.69 3.84 -11.52
C ALA A 106 12.29 4.48 -11.38
N LYS A 107 11.25 3.86 -11.97
CA LYS A 107 9.86 4.31 -11.79
C LYS A 107 9.38 4.15 -10.35
N ALA A 108 9.72 3.05 -9.68
CA ALA A 108 9.41 2.86 -8.27
C ALA A 108 10.08 3.93 -7.38
N VAL A 109 11.38 4.19 -7.57
CA VAL A 109 12.12 5.26 -6.88
C VAL A 109 11.50 6.63 -7.15
N ASN A 110 11.04 6.89 -8.37
CA ASN A 110 10.36 8.15 -8.71
C ASN A 110 8.95 8.25 -8.14
N GLY A 111 8.29 7.14 -7.80
CA GLY A 111 6.93 7.12 -7.27
C GLY A 111 6.84 7.47 -5.79
N ILE A 112 7.83 7.10 -4.98
CA ILE A 112 7.78 7.33 -3.52
C ILE A 112 7.77 8.85 -3.15
N PRO A 113 8.52 9.75 -3.82
CA PRO A 113 8.39 11.19 -3.58
C PRO A 113 7.03 11.76 -3.99
N GLN A 114 6.32 11.12 -4.94
CA GLN A 114 4.96 11.53 -5.31
C GLN A 114 3.95 11.16 -4.22
N ILE A 115 4.15 10.05 -3.50
CA ILE A 115 3.37 9.74 -2.30
C ILE A 115 3.59 10.84 -1.25
N HIS A 116 4.86 11.20 -0.99
CA HIS A 116 5.22 12.23 -0.02
C HIS A 116 4.68 13.62 -0.38
N SER A 117 4.66 13.98 -1.67
CA SER A 117 4.11 15.27 -2.13
C SER A 117 2.61 15.40 -1.86
N ALA A 118 1.90 14.27 -1.75
CA ALA A 118 0.50 14.19 -1.34
C ALA A 118 0.30 14.14 0.19
N LEU A 119 1.33 14.45 0.99
CA LEU A 119 1.30 14.40 2.46
C LEU A 119 0.97 13.00 3.00
N VAL A 120 1.45 11.96 2.33
CA VAL A 120 1.31 10.57 2.73
C VAL A 120 2.70 9.97 2.94
N GLU A 121 2.89 9.22 4.03
CA GLU A 121 3.99 8.26 4.21
C GLU A 121 3.46 6.87 3.90
N HIS A 122 4.13 6.06 3.09
CA HIS A 122 3.62 4.72 2.78
C HIS A 122 3.77 3.79 3.99
N ASN A 123 4.89 3.90 4.73
CA ASN A 123 5.17 3.20 5.99
C ASN A 123 5.20 1.65 5.88
N ASP A 124 5.19 1.11 4.66
CA ASP A 124 5.38 -0.31 4.30
C ASP A 124 5.90 -0.40 2.86
N SER A 125 6.85 0.46 2.50
CA SER A 125 7.35 0.66 1.13
C SER A 125 8.30 -0.45 0.66
N TYR A 126 7.90 -1.70 0.81
CA TYR A 126 8.63 -2.89 0.37
C TYR A 126 8.23 -3.33 -1.04
N PRO A 127 9.07 -4.10 -1.76
CA PRO A 127 8.77 -4.54 -3.13
C PRO A 127 7.43 -5.28 -3.30
N LYS A 128 6.95 -5.94 -2.24
CA LYS A 128 5.64 -6.62 -2.25
C LYS A 128 4.46 -5.69 -2.55
N ASN A 129 4.63 -4.39 -2.28
CA ASN A 129 3.61 -3.35 -2.45
C ASN A 129 3.82 -2.56 -3.74
N ILE A 130 4.62 -3.11 -4.66
CA ILE A 130 4.89 -2.54 -5.97
C ILE A 130 4.50 -3.54 -7.04
N LEU A 131 3.59 -3.13 -7.92
CA LEU A 131 3.15 -3.90 -9.07
C LEU A 131 3.72 -3.32 -10.36
N ILE A 132 4.03 -4.21 -11.29
CA ILE A 132 4.51 -3.92 -12.64
C ILE A 132 3.44 -4.40 -13.60
N VAL A 133 2.84 -3.49 -14.34
CA VAL A 133 1.91 -3.79 -15.42
C VAL A 133 2.68 -3.75 -16.73
N LEU A 134 2.82 -4.92 -17.36
CA LEU A 134 3.47 -5.03 -18.65
C LEU A 134 2.66 -4.32 -19.73
N GLY A 135 3.35 -3.62 -20.62
CA GLY A 135 2.76 -2.83 -21.69
C GLY A 135 3.81 -1.96 -22.35
N ASP A 136 3.36 -1.11 -23.28
CA ASP A 136 4.20 -0.07 -23.90
C ASP A 136 3.48 1.29 -23.76
N PRO A 137 3.88 2.12 -22.78
CA PRO A 137 4.97 1.91 -21.82
C PRO A 137 4.59 0.97 -20.66
N GLU A 138 5.56 0.25 -20.10
CA GLU A 138 5.43 -0.47 -18.83
C GLU A 138 5.04 0.52 -17.72
N ARG A 139 4.13 0.14 -16.83
CA ARG A 139 3.70 0.96 -15.68
C ARG A 139 4.09 0.30 -14.37
N VAL A 140 4.58 1.09 -13.43
CA VAL A 140 4.93 0.64 -12.08
C VAL A 140 4.05 1.41 -11.09
N VAL A 141 3.34 0.68 -10.23
CA VAL A 141 2.37 1.26 -9.30
C VAL A 141 2.60 0.82 -7.87
N TRP A 142 2.41 1.74 -6.93
CA TRP A 142 2.39 1.47 -5.49
C TRP A 142 0.96 1.16 -5.02
N ILE A 143 0.83 0.19 -4.12
CA ILE A 143 -0.44 -0.30 -3.55
C ILE A 143 -0.29 -0.53 -2.06
N ASP A 144 -1.38 -0.93 -1.39
CA ASP A 144 -1.38 -1.35 0.02
C ASP A 144 -0.99 -0.23 1.00
N PHE A 145 -1.87 0.77 1.08
CA PHE A 145 -1.71 1.93 1.99
C PHE A 145 -2.35 1.70 3.36
N ASP A 146 -2.53 0.45 3.77
CA ASP A 146 -3.30 0.09 4.97
C ASP A 146 -2.60 0.44 6.30
N VAL A 147 -1.32 0.77 6.26
CA VAL A 147 -0.55 1.32 7.39
C VAL A 147 0.05 2.70 7.10
N ALA A 148 -0.39 3.34 6.02
CA ALA A 148 0.09 4.65 5.62
C ALA A 148 -0.25 5.73 6.64
N ILE A 149 0.63 6.72 6.78
CA ILE A 149 0.42 7.89 7.62
C ILE A 149 0.00 9.04 6.71
N THR A 150 -1.24 9.53 6.84
CA THR A 150 -1.73 10.68 6.08
C THR A 150 -1.74 11.91 6.97
N TYR A 151 -0.94 12.90 6.63
CA TYR A 151 -0.82 14.14 7.39
C TYR A 151 -1.95 15.11 7.01
N PRO A 152 -2.62 15.77 7.98
CA PRO A 152 -3.75 16.66 7.68
C PRO A 152 -3.38 17.85 6.79
N ASP A 153 -2.21 18.43 7.03
CA ASP A 153 -1.66 19.55 6.28
C ASP A 153 -0.13 19.66 6.45
N ILE A 154 0.49 20.53 5.66
CA ILE A 154 1.95 20.71 5.61
C ILE A 154 2.56 21.17 6.94
N ALA A 155 1.81 21.82 7.83
CA ALA A 155 2.30 22.26 9.14
C ALA A 155 2.64 21.08 10.06
N TYR A 156 2.14 19.88 9.77
CA TYR A 156 2.50 18.65 10.46
C TYR A 156 3.84 18.06 9.96
N ILE A 157 4.41 18.58 8.87
CA ILE A 157 5.67 18.11 8.29
C ILE A 157 6.86 18.89 8.87
N GLY A 158 7.29 18.47 10.05
CA GLY A 158 8.48 18.98 10.73
C GLY A 158 9.77 18.27 10.28
N GLU A 159 10.87 18.52 10.99
CA GLU A 159 12.17 17.87 10.70
C GLU A 159 12.10 16.35 10.85
N ARG A 160 11.31 15.86 11.81
CA ARG A 160 11.14 14.42 12.07
C ARG A 160 10.48 13.72 10.89
N GLU A 161 9.34 14.25 10.43
CA GLU A 161 8.54 13.67 9.36
C GLU A 161 9.28 13.75 8.01
N ARG A 162 10.02 14.85 7.77
CA ARG A 162 10.96 14.93 6.64
C ARG A 162 12.04 13.86 6.71
N GLY A 163 12.58 13.62 7.91
CA GLY A 163 13.54 12.54 8.15
C GLY A 163 12.96 11.16 7.84
N TRP A 164 11.68 10.93 8.13
CA TRP A 164 10.99 9.69 7.78
C TRP A 164 10.79 9.55 6.27
N PHE A 165 10.38 10.61 5.58
CA PHE A 165 10.30 10.61 4.11
C PHE A 165 11.64 10.31 3.44
N GLU A 166 12.72 10.95 3.90
CA GLU A 166 14.07 10.69 3.40
C GLU A 166 14.52 9.24 3.69
N PHE A 167 14.19 8.72 4.86
CA PHE A 167 14.48 7.33 5.21
C PHE A 167 13.72 6.36 4.30
N GLU A 168 12.45 6.65 4.04
CA GLU A 168 11.61 5.85 3.15
C GLU A 168 12.16 5.82 1.72
N ILE A 169 12.55 6.96 1.16
CA ILE A 169 13.22 7.03 -0.15
C ILE A 169 14.47 6.14 -0.18
N LYS A 170 15.32 6.25 0.85
CA LYS A 170 16.55 5.43 0.96
C LYS A 170 16.22 3.95 1.07
N CYS A 171 15.16 3.56 1.77
CA CYS A 171 14.71 2.16 1.81
C CYS A 171 14.39 1.64 0.41
N VAL A 172 13.68 2.45 -0.40
CA VAL A 172 13.33 2.09 -1.78
C VAL A 172 14.56 1.92 -2.66
N GLU A 173 15.48 2.87 -2.61
CA GLU A 173 16.75 2.79 -3.34
C GLU A 173 17.59 1.57 -2.92
N ASN A 174 17.68 1.32 -1.60
CA ASN A 174 18.49 0.24 -1.04
C ASN A 174 17.98 -1.15 -1.41
N PHE A 175 16.65 -1.39 -1.34
CA PHE A 175 16.16 -2.69 -1.79
C PHE A 175 16.35 -2.84 -3.30
N GLY A 176 16.29 -1.76 -4.10
CA GLY A 176 16.52 -1.81 -5.54
C GLY A 176 17.91 -2.36 -5.89
N VAL A 177 18.94 -1.96 -5.12
CA VAL A 177 20.30 -2.52 -5.23
C VAL A 177 20.31 -4.01 -4.89
N LYS A 178 19.63 -4.42 -3.80
CA LYS A 178 19.54 -5.83 -3.40
C LYS A 178 18.84 -6.68 -4.46
N LEU A 179 17.72 -6.21 -5.01
CA LEU A 179 16.99 -6.90 -6.08
C LEU A 179 17.88 -7.12 -7.31
N ALA A 180 18.64 -6.10 -7.69
CA ALA A 180 19.57 -6.19 -8.82
C ALA A 180 20.68 -7.22 -8.58
N ASP A 181 21.24 -7.27 -7.37
CA ASP A 181 22.31 -8.22 -7.03
C ASP A 181 21.79 -9.65 -6.92
N ASP A 182 20.61 -9.84 -6.34
CA ASP A 182 19.95 -11.15 -6.28
C ASP A 182 19.57 -11.66 -7.68
N GLN A 183 19.13 -10.78 -8.58
CA GLN A 183 18.88 -11.10 -9.97
C GLN A 183 20.16 -11.60 -10.68
N LYS A 184 21.27 -10.87 -10.53
CA LYS A 184 22.58 -11.27 -11.13
C LYS A 184 23.05 -12.65 -10.63
N ARG A 185 22.71 -13.00 -9.39
CA ARG A 185 23.06 -14.28 -8.76
C ARG A 185 22.07 -15.41 -9.11
N GLY A 186 20.97 -15.10 -9.79
CA GLY A 186 19.92 -16.07 -10.13
C GLY A 186 19.18 -16.61 -8.89
N LEU A 187 19.07 -15.81 -7.83
CA LEU A 187 18.37 -16.21 -6.61
C LEU A 187 16.85 -16.19 -6.80
N PRO A 188 16.09 -17.04 -6.08
CA PRO A 188 14.64 -16.98 -6.09
C PRO A 188 14.12 -15.71 -5.40
N PRO A 189 12.88 -15.27 -5.70
CA PRO A 189 12.24 -14.14 -5.02
C PRO A 189 12.22 -14.32 -3.51
N ASN A 190 12.72 -13.32 -2.78
CA ASN A 190 12.70 -13.31 -1.33
C ASN A 190 11.87 -12.16 -0.75
N THR A 191 10.55 -12.20 -0.96
CA THR A 191 9.62 -11.12 -0.60
C THR A 191 9.50 -10.82 0.91
N LYS A 192 10.14 -11.61 1.77
CA LYS A 192 10.12 -11.45 3.22
C LYS A 192 11.25 -10.56 3.78
N TYR A 193 12.34 -10.36 3.03
CA TYR A 193 13.57 -9.72 3.54
C TYR A 193 14.08 -8.53 2.71
N TYR A 194 13.32 -8.13 1.69
CA TYR A 194 13.51 -6.82 1.08
C TYR A 194 12.80 -5.78 1.92
#